data_AF-A0A920I6X9-F1
#
_entry.id   AF-A0A920I6X9-F1
#
_cell.length_a   1.000
_cell.length_b   1.000
_cell.length_c   1.000
_cell.angle_alpha   90.00
_cell.angle_beta   90.00
_cell.angle_gamma   90.00
#
_symmetry.space_group_name_H-M   'P 1'
#
loop_
_entity.id
_entity.type
_entity.pdbx_description
1 polymer ?
#
loop_
_entity_poly.entity_id
_entity_poly.type
_entity_poly.pdbx_seq_one_letter_code
_entity_poly.pdbx_strand_id
1 'polypeptide(L)'
;MTRSAQQRQTGLRQQPLVLLVLVLLFCSAMVSRLVWMQLLEGSRFRELADENRIRLVPRSPIRGRLLDRKGRVLATSKLTYSLYLEPRLVSDDDWPDLRDRLARLLNLKPDLLDQRRQKGLDRDGYRTTLALDLKPEQVLRFREQALGLRGAQVDVDILRSYPNGTLAAHALGYTQPITESEFEVLAEKGYKIRDRIGRTGVEAAYERHLRGKWGGQMLEVNAMGEVQRNLGDRPSQAGKDLVLTLDLDLQRVAEQALADKPGGAVVALEAATGAVLALASRPSFDPNFFSKLITTQKEYDALFSNPKKPLLSRAMNPYDPGSTWKPVTAMAGMESGKFPPDTKLHTKACITYGGHCFPDHNGKGFGTIGYADALRHSSNTFFYQVGVGVGSLALKQAADQLGLPAENRH
;
A
#
# COMPACT_ATOMS: atom_id res chain seq x y z
N MET A 1 -54.27 -2.95 -97.53
CA MET A 1 -53.34 -4.10 -97.54
C MET A 1 -52.71 -4.21 -96.16
N THR A 2 -52.85 -5.40 -95.59
CA THR A 2 -52.46 -5.84 -94.25
C THR A 2 -50.95 -6.10 -94.08
N ARG A 3 -50.55 -6.19 -92.80
CA ARG A 3 -49.39 -6.89 -92.18
C ARG A 3 -48.21 -5.98 -91.81
N SER A 4 -47.62 -6.04 -90.62
CA SER A 4 -47.92 -6.82 -89.42
C SER A 4 -47.23 -6.16 -88.22
N ALA A 5 -48.00 -5.92 -87.15
CA ALA A 5 -47.43 -5.62 -85.84
C ALA A 5 -46.78 -6.90 -85.29
N GLN A 6 -45.45 -6.91 -85.18
CA GLN A 6 -44.74 -7.95 -84.45
C GLN A 6 -44.83 -7.61 -82.96
N GLN A 7 -45.81 -8.22 -82.29
CA GLN A 7 -45.92 -8.25 -80.85
C GLN A 7 -44.75 -9.07 -80.28
N ARG A 8 -43.67 -8.40 -79.84
CA ARG A 8 -42.72 -9.00 -78.90
C ARG A 8 -43.33 -8.93 -77.50
N GLN A 9 -44.14 -9.92 -77.16
CA GLN A 9 -44.20 -10.35 -75.76
C GLN A 9 -43.00 -11.28 -75.51
N THR A 10 -42.21 -11.02 -74.47
CA THR A 10 -41.94 -11.98 -73.38
C THR A 10 -40.80 -11.51 -72.48
N GLY A 11 -41.00 -11.74 -71.17
CA GLY A 11 -40.05 -11.49 -70.09
C GLY A 11 -39.95 -10.00 -69.74
N LEU A 12 -40.50 -9.49 -68.65
CA LEU A 12 -40.11 -9.82 -67.28
C LEU A 12 -41.14 -9.21 -66.31
N ARG A 13 -42.44 -9.46 -66.52
CA ARG A 13 -43.53 -8.82 -65.73
C ARG A 13 -43.47 -9.08 -64.22
N GLN A 14 -42.79 -10.14 -63.79
CA GLN A 14 -42.68 -10.50 -62.36
C GLN A 14 -41.41 -9.98 -61.69
N GLN A 15 -40.37 -9.57 -62.43
CA GLN A 15 -39.14 -9.03 -61.84
C GLN A 15 -39.33 -7.76 -61.01
N PRO A 16 -40.11 -6.74 -61.44
CA PRO A 16 -40.33 -5.56 -60.60
C PRO A 16 -41.10 -5.93 -59.32
N LEU A 17 -41.95 -6.96 -59.37
CA LEU A 17 -42.73 -7.42 -58.23
C LEU A 17 -41.88 -8.24 -57.24
N VAL A 18 -40.98 -9.09 -57.74
CA VAL A 18 -39.99 -9.81 -56.93
C VAL A 18 -39.02 -8.82 -56.27
N LEU A 19 -38.58 -7.79 -57.00
CA LEU A 19 -37.70 -6.75 -56.48
C LEU A 19 -38.43 -5.90 -55.42
N LEU A 20 -39.70 -5.55 -55.64
CA LEU A 20 -40.53 -4.86 -54.66
C LEU A 20 -40.70 -5.69 -53.38
N VAL A 21 -40.96 -6.99 -53.50
CA VAL A 21 -41.09 -7.89 -52.34
C VAL A 21 -39.78 -8.00 -51.58
N LEU A 22 -38.64 -8.13 -52.28
CA LEU A 22 -37.31 -8.13 -51.66
C LEU A 22 -37.01 -6.82 -50.92
N VAL A 23 -37.32 -5.68 -51.53
CA VAL A 23 -37.14 -4.36 -50.92
C VAL A 23 -38.05 -4.21 -49.71
N LEU A 24 -39.33 -4.60 -49.80
CA LEU A 24 -40.26 -4.55 -48.67
C LEU A 24 -39.81 -5.47 -47.53
N LEU A 25 -39.29 -6.66 -47.85
CA LEU A 25 -38.79 -7.59 -46.85
C LEU A 25 -37.54 -7.02 -46.17
N PHE A 26 -36.61 -6.41 -46.92
CA PHE A 26 -35.46 -5.72 -46.36
C PHE A 26 -35.85 -4.51 -45.50
N CYS A 27 -36.75 -3.64 -45.98
CA CYS A 27 -37.29 -2.53 -45.20
C CYS A 27 -37.99 -3.02 -43.93
N SER A 28 -38.75 -4.11 -44.00
CA SER A 28 -39.40 -4.70 -42.82
C SER A 28 -38.37 -5.24 -41.82
N ALA A 29 -37.28 -5.83 -42.29
CA ALA A 29 -36.18 -6.30 -41.45
C ALA A 29 -35.43 -5.13 -40.77
N MET A 30 -35.25 -4.01 -41.48
CA MET A 30 -34.68 -2.80 -40.89
C MET A 30 -35.61 -2.18 -39.85
N VAL A 31 -36.91 -2.07 -40.15
CA VAL A 31 -37.91 -1.52 -39.22
C VAL A 31 -38.03 -2.42 -37.99
N SER A 32 -38.06 -3.75 -38.14
CA SER A 32 -38.11 -4.67 -37.01
C SER A 32 -36.85 -4.57 -36.16
N ARG A 33 -35.67 -4.43 -36.77
CA ARG A 33 -34.41 -4.20 -36.06
C ARG A 33 -34.40 -2.85 -35.32
N LEU A 34 -34.99 -1.81 -35.93
CA LEU A 34 -35.10 -0.48 -35.33
C LEU A 34 -36.06 -0.47 -34.14
N VAL A 35 -37.21 -1.15 -34.28
CA VAL A 35 -38.17 -1.40 -33.19
C VAL A 35 -37.53 -2.19 -32.06
N TRP A 36 -36.74 -3.22 -32.38
CA TRP A 36 -35.97 -3.96 -31.38
C TRP A 36 -35.01 -3.06 -30.61
N MET A 37 -34.23 -2.23 -31.30
CA MET A 37 -33.29 -1.32 -30.64
C MET A 37 -33.97 -0.19 -29.86
N GLN A 38 -35.09 0.36 -30.33
CA GLN A 38 -35.73 1.54 -29.72
C GLN A 38 -36.78 1.19 -28.65
N LEU A 39 -37.55 0.12 -28.83
CA LEU A 39 -38.66 -0.25 -27.93
C LEU A 39 -38.29 -1.38 -26.97
N LEU A 40 -37.61 -2.43 -27.42
CA LEU A 40 -37.26 -3.59 -26.58
C LEU A 40 -35.96 -3.36 -25.79
N GLU A 41 -34.91 -2.89 -26.45
CA GLU A 41 -33.61 -2.59 -25.83
C GLU A 41 -33.39 -1.08 -25.61
N GLY A 42 -34.42 -0.25 -25.82
CA GLY A 42 -34.30 1.21 -25.75
C GLY A 42 -33.85 1.71 -24.38
N SER A 43 -34.32 1.08 -23.29
CA SER A 43 -33.85 1.37 -21.93
C SER A 43 -32.36 1.05 -21.77
N ARG A 44 -31.90 -0.12 -22.26
CA ARG A 44 -30.49 -0.54 -22.22
C ARG A 44 -29.59 0.36 -23.06
N PHE A 45 -30.00 0.74 -24.27
CA PHE A 45 -29.20 1.63 -25.12
C PHE A 45 -29.21 3.07 -24.63
N ARG A 46 -30.28 3.51 -23.96
CA ARG A 46 -30.30 4.81 -23.29
C ARG A 46 -29.39 4.81 -22.07
N GLU A 47 -29.37 3.75 -21.28
CA GLU A 47 -28.42 3.56 -20.18
C GLU A 47 -26.96 3.54 -20.66
N LEU A 48 -26.67 2.83 -21.75
CA LEU A 48 -25.34 2.86 -22.40
C LEU A 48 -24.98 4.25 -22.96
N ALA A 49 -25.95 5.00 -23.48
CA ALA A 49 -25.72 6.37 -23.94
C ALA A 49 -25.50 7.33 -22.77
N ASP A 50 -26.23 7.16 -21.67
CA ASP A 50 -26.05 7.91 -20.43
C ASP A 50 -24.71 7.56 -19.76
N GLU A 51 -24.29 6.29 -19.73
CA GLU A 51 -22.95 5.90 -19.25
C GLU A 51 -21.82 6.53 -20.08
N ASN A 52 -22.01 6.68 -21.39
CA ASN A 52 -21.03 7.35 -22.26
C ASN A 52 -21.06 8.89 -22.11
N ARG A 53 -22.21 9.47 -21.72
CA ARG A 53 -22.36 10.91 -21.51
C ARG A 53 -21.98 11.33 -20.09
N ILE A 54 -22.10 10.44 -19.10
CA ILE A 54 -21.83 10.73 -17.68
C ILE A 54 -20.43 10.27 -17.31
N ARG A 55 -19.51 11.23 -17.15
CA ARG A 55 -18.14 10.99 -16.73
C ARG A 55 -17.99 11.28 -15.24
N LEU A 56 -17.56 10.28 -14.47
CA LEU A 56 -17.23 10.46 -13.05
C LEU A 56 -15.79 11.00 -12.91
N VAL A 57 -15.63 12.22 -12.41
CA VAL A 57 -14.33 12.74 -11.97
C VAL A 57 -14.09 12.25 -10.54
N PRO A 58 -13.14 11.32 -10.34
CA PRO A 58 -12.98 10.63 -9.07
C PRO A 58 -12.51 11.59 -7.98
N ARG A 59 -13.15 11.52 -6.80
CA ARG A 59 -12.73 12.25 -5.59
C ARG A 59 -12.26 11.27 -4.52
N SER A 60 -11.02 11.47 -4.06
CA SER A 60 -10.36 10.54 -3.14
C SER A 60 -11.08 10.48 -1.79
N PRO A 61 -11.28 9.28 -1.22
CA PRO A 61 -11.79 9.15 0.14
C PRO A 61 -10.74 9.63 1.16
N ILE A 62 -11.22 10.09 2.32
CA ILE A 62 -10.34 10.32 3.47
C ILE A 62 -9.99 8.95 4.07
N ARG A 63 -8.69 8.66 4.16
CA ARG A 63 -8.19 7.42 4.77
C ARG A 63 -8.42 7.46 6.29
N GLY A 64 -8.87 6.34 6.86
CA GLY A 64 -9.12 6.20 8.30
C GLY A 64 -7.89 6.57 9.15
N ARG A 65 -8.11 7.17 10.31
CA ARG A 65 -7.07 7.55 11.26
C ARG A 65 -6.55 6.33 12.01
N LEU A 66 -5.26 6.34 12.34
CA LEU A 66 -4.69 5.42 13.32
C LEU A 66 -4.58 6.14 14.64
N LEU A 67 -5.15 5.54 15.68
CA LEU A 67 -5.20 6.07 17.04
C LEU A 67 -4.49 5.09 17.98
N ASP A 68 -3.82 5.62 19.00
CA ASP A 68 -3.28 4.81 20.09
C ASP A 68 -4.41 4.36 21.04
N ARG A 69 -4.09 3.53 22.03
CA ARG A 69 -5.08 3.00 22.99
C ARG A 69 -5.80 4.08 23.81
N LYS A 70 -5.27 5.30 23.87
CA LYS A 70 -5.85 6.46 24.57
C LYS A 70 -6.54 7.44 23.60
N GLY A 71 -6.69 7.07 22.32
CA GLY A 71 -7.33 7.88 21.29
C GLY A 71 -6.45 8.97 20.67
N ARG A 72 -5.14 8.98 20.95
CA ARG A 72 -4.20 9.96 20.39
C ARG A 72 -3.84 9.59 18.95
N VAL A 73 -3.75 10.59 18.09
CA VAL A 73 -3.50 10.39 16.66
C VAL A 73 -2.06 9.92 16.41
N LEU A 74 -1.93 8.78 15.74
CA LEU A 74 -0.67 8.19 15.26
C LEU A 74 -0.47 8.46 13.77
N ALA A 75 -1.54 8.33 12.98
CA ALA A 75 -1.57 8.68 11.56
C ALA A 75 -2.93 9.26 11.19
N THR A 76 -2.93 10.27 10.32
CA THR A 76 -4.13 10.95 9.84
C THR A 76 -3.94 11.41 8.40
N SER A 77 -4.96 12.04 7.85
CA SER A 77 -4.94 12.68 6.54
C SER A 77 -4.90 14.19 6.69
N LYS A 78 -4.00 14.86 5.97
CA LYS A 78 -3.85 16.31 5.93
C LYS A 78 -4.26 16.82 4.54
N LEU A 79 -5.10 17.86 4.50
CA LEU A 79 -5.39 18.59 3.27
C LEU A 79 -4.16 19.39 2.85
N THR A 80 -3.85 19.31 1.56
CA THR A 80 -2.72 19.99 0.97
C THR A 80 -3.06 20.56 -0.40
N TYR A 81 -2.20 21.42 -0.92
CA TYR A 81 -2.22 21.82 -2.32
C TYR A 81 -1.09 21.14 -3.09
N SER A 82 -1.38 20.74 -4.32
CA SER A 82 -0.41 20.09 -5.22
C SER A 82 -0.47 20.73 -6.60
N LEU A 83 0.69 20.78 -7.26
CA LEU A 83 0.82 21.28 -8.63
C LEU A 83 0.64 20.14 -9.62
N TYR A 84 -0.23 20.35 -10.60
CA TYR A 84 -0.50 19.45 -11.70
C TYR A 84 -0.27 20.12 -13.04
N LEU A 85 0.18 19.35 -14.02
CA LEU A 85 0.26 19.73 -15.43
C LEU A 85 -0.81 18.97 -16.22
N GLU A 86 -1.49 19.61 -17.16
CA GLU A 86 -2.39 18.98 -18.13
C GLU A 86 -1.63 18.79 -19.45
N PRO A 87 -1.12 17.57 -19.75
CA PRO A 87 -0.25 17.37 -20.91
C PRO A 87 -0.90 17.73 -22.24
N ARG A 88 -2.25 17.63 -22.34
CA ARG A 88 -3.00 17.97 -23.56
C ARG A 88 -3.03 19.46 -23.88
N LEU A 89 -2.78 20.33 -22.89
CA LEU A 89 -2.82 21.78 -23.07
C LEU A 89 -1.45 22.41 -23.24
N VAL A 90 -0.37 21.64 -23.06
CA VAL A 90 1.01 22.12 -23.07
C VAL A 90 1.83 21.28 -24.03
N SER A 91 2.16 21.88 -25.18
CA SER A 91 3.05 21.27 -26.17
C SER A 91 4.49 21.14 -25.63
N ASP A 92 5.32 20.32 -26.30
CA ASP A 92 6.75 20.23 -25.96
C ASP A 92 7.48 21.55 -26.17
N ASP A 93 7.05 22.36 -27.14
CA ASP A 93 7.63 23.66 -27.44
C ASP A 93 7.29 24.72 -26.38
N ASP A 94 6.08 24.66 -25.81
CA ASP A 94 5.62 25.60 -24.76
C ASP A 94 6.15 25.25 -23.36
N TRP A 95 6.57 24.00 -23.16
CA TRP A 95 6.93 23.49 -21.84
C TRP A 95 8.13 24.20 -21.17
N PRO A 96 9.26 24.49 -21.86
CA PRO A 96 10.40 25.15 -21.23
C PRO A 96 10.04 26.50 -20.59
N ASP A 97 9.25 27.31 -21.29
CA ASP A 97 8.80 28.62 -20.79
C ASP A 97 7.86 28.48 -19.59
N LEU A 98 6.91 27.55 -19.64
CA LEU A 98 6.02 27.26 -18.53
C LEU A 98 6.79 26.74 -17.32
N ARG A 99 7.70 25.78 -17.53
CA ARG A 99 8.57 25.20 -16.50
C ARG A 99 9.36 26.27 -15.77
N ASP A 100 10.00 27.19 -16.50
CA ASP A 100 10.84 28.24 -15.91
C ASP A 100 10.04 29.30 -15.16
N ARG A 101 8.80 29.56 -15.59
CA ARG A 101 7.85 30.38 -14.82
C ARG A 101 7.44 29.67 -13.53
N LEU A 102 7.02 28.41 -13.61
CA LEU A 102 6.63 27.61 -12.44
C LEU A 102 7.78 27.45 -11.44
N ALA A 103 8.99 27.17 -11.93
CA ALA A 103 10.20 27.04 -11.14
C ALA A 103 10.51 28.31 -10.34
N ARG A 104 10.45 29.49 -11.00
CA ARG A 104 10.66 30.79 -10.32
C ARG A 104 9.55 31.11 -9.32
N LEU A 105 8.28 30.92 -9.70
CA LEU A 105 7.14 31.26 -8.85
C LEU A 105 7.08 30.42 -7.58
N LEU A 106 7.31 29.12 -7.74
CA LEU A 106 7.18 28.14 -6.67
C LEU A 106 8.51 27.79 -6.03
N ASN A 107 9.62 28.40 -6.46
CA ASN A 107 10.96 28.08 -5.97
C ASN A 107 11.27 26.57 -6.07
N LEU A 108 11.00 26.00 -7.24
CA LEU A 108 11.24 24.59 -7.58
C LEU A 108 12.41 24.48 -8.55
N LYS A 109 13.12 23.35 -8.53
CA LYS A 109 14.20 23.09 -9.48
C LYS A 109 13.62 22.73 -10.87
N PRO A 110 14.00 23.41 -11.96
CA PRO A 110 13.53 23.10 -13.31
C PRO A 110 13.74 21.63 -13.70
N ASP A 111 14.95 21.09 -13.47
CA ASP A 111 15.29 19.71 -13.80
C ASP A 111 14.36 18.68 -13.15
N LEU A 112 13.88 18.97 -11.94
CA LEU A 112 12.95 18.10 -11.22
C LEU A 112 11.56 18.10 -11.86
N LEU A 113 11.13 19.24 -12.40
CA LEU A 113 9.87 19.36 -13.14
C LEU A 113 9.96 18.59 -14.46
N ASP A 114 11.09 18.67 -15.16
CA ASP A 114 11.34 17.91 -16.40
C ASP A 114 11.26 16.39 -16.16
N GLN A 115 11.96 15.90 -15.13
CA GLN A 115 11.92 14.49 -14.76
C GLN A 115 10.51 14.02 -14.40
N ARG A 116 9.73 14.85 -13.70
CA ARG A 116 8.34 14.52 -13.32
C ARG A 116 7.40 14.51 -14.52
N ARG A 117 7.56 15.44 -15.46
CA ARG A 117 6.82 15.44 -16.72
C ARG A 117 7.09 14.19 -17.53
N GLN A 118 8.37 13.82 -17.69
CA GLN A 118 8.78 12.62 -18.43
C GLN A 118 8.29 11.31 -17.80
N LYS A 119 8.37 11.19 -16.46
CA LYS A 119 7.88 10.00 -15.75
C LYS A 119 6.35 9.92 -15.65
N GLY A 120 5.67 11.05 -15.74
CA GLY A 120 4.24 11.19 -15.49
C GLY A 120 3.36 11.11 -16.74
N LEU A 121 3.78 10.40 -17.78
CA LEU A 121 2.93 10.05 -18.92
C LEU A 121 1.87 9.02 -18.47
N ASP A 122 0.92 9.50 -17.68
CA ASP A 122 -0.30 8.79 -17.27
C ASP A 122 -1.08 8.43 -18.55
N ARG A 123 -1.45 7.16 -18.75
CA ARG A 123 -2.11 6.66 -19.97
C ARG A 123 -3.42 7.40 -20.27
N ASP A 124 -4.06 7.98 -19.25
CA ASP A 124 -5.28 8.75 -19.41
C ASP A 124 -5.03 10.18 -19.92
N GLY A 125 -3.80 10.71 -19.80
CA GLY A 125 -3.38 12.01 -20.36
C GLY A 125 -4.04 13.25 -19.76
N TYR A 126 -4.72 13.15 -18.61
CA TYR A 126 -5.43 14.30 -18.02
C TYR A 126 -4.54 15.16 -17.13
N ARG A 127 -3.74 14.57 -16.22
CA ARG A 127 -2.91 15.36 -15.28
C ARG A 127 -1.64 14.64 -14.83
N THR A 128 -0.50 15.33 -14.83
CA THR A 128 0.78 14.86 -14.29
C THR A 128 1.12 15.61 -13.00
N THR A 129 1.43 14.90 -11.92
CA THR A 129 1.82 15.53 -10.64
C THR A 129 3.23 16.11 -10.75
N LEU A 130 3.33 17.44 -10.68
CA LEU A 130 4.60 18.15 -10.72
C LEU A 130 5.15 18.49 -9.34
N ALA A 131 4.31 18.69 -8.32
CA ALA A 131 4.73 18.90 -6.93
C ALA A 131 3.61 18.52 -5.96
N LEU A 132 3.99 18.04 -4.77
CA LEU A 132 3.08 17.74 -3.66
C LEU A 132 3.43 18.64 -2.47
N ASP A 133 2.47 18.86 -1.56
CA ASP A 133 2.68 19.61 -0.30
C ASP A 133 3.18 21.04 -0.50
N LEU A 134 2.55 21.78 -1.44
CA LEU A 134 2.82 23.21 -1.64
C LEU A 134 2.47 24.01 -0.39
N LYS A 135 3.36 24.95 -0.04
CA LYS A 135 3.15 25.90 1.04
C LYS A 135 2.09 26.93 0.65
N PRO A 136 1.33 27.49 1.61
CA PRO A 136 0.30 28.50 1.33
C PRO A 136 0.81 29.69 0.50
N GLU A 137 2.05 30.14 0.73
CA GLU A 137 2.63 31.27 0.00
C GLU A 137 2.90 30.92 -1.47
N GLN A 138 3.29 29.67 -1.76
CA GLN A 138 3.48 29.17 -3.13
C GLN A 138 2.14 29.11 -3.87
N VAL A 139 1.09 28.65 -3.19
CA VAL A 139 -0.27 28.57 -3.75
C VAL A 139 -0.80 29.96 -4.08
N LEU A 140 -0.58 30.94 -3.19
CA LEU A 140 -1.01 32.32 -3.41
C LEU A 140 -0.33 32.92 -4.65
N ARG A 141 1.01 32.81 -4.73
CA ARG A 141 1.80 33.27 -5.89
C ARG A 141 1.34 32.62 -7.20
N PHE A 142 1.01 31.34 -7.18
CA PHE A 142 0.46 30.64 -8.34
C PHE A 142 -0.88 31.24 -8.77
N ARG A 143 -1.81 31.40 -7.82
CA ARG A 143 -3.18 31.87 -8.11
C ARG A 143 -3.22 33.29 -8.65
N GLU A 144 -2.33 34.17 -8.19
CA GLU A 144 -2.21 35.54 -8.71
C GLU A 144 -1.83 35.59 -10.20
N GLN A 145 -1.12 34.56 -10.70
CA GLN A 145 -0.63 34.50 -12.08
C GLN A 145 -1.28 33.40 -12.91
N ALA A 146 -2.36 32.79 -12.41
CA ALA A 146 -2.97 31.61 -13.02
C ALA A 146 -3.38 31.81 -14.49
N LEU A 147 -3.80 33.02 -14.87
CA LEU A 147 -4.18 33.35 -16.26
C LEU A 147 -3.03 33.15 -17.26
N GLY A 148 -1.77 33.29 -16.82
CA GLY A 148 -0.58 33.13 -17.66
C GLY A 148 0.05 31.75 -17.60
N LEU A 149 -0.54 30.80 -16.88
CA LEU A 149 0.01 29.46 -16.62
C LEU A 149 -0.87 28.38 -17.24
N ARG A 150 -1.18 28.54 -18.55
CA ARG A 150 -2.05 27.60 -19.28
C ARG A 150 -1.53 26.16 -19.13
N GLY A 151 -2.43 25.26 -18.74
CA GLY A 151 -2.12 23.85 -18.54
C GLY A 151 -1.46 23.50 -17.20
N ALA A 152 -1.09 24.47 -16.37
CA ALA A 152 -0.72 24.22 -14.98
C ALA A 152 -1.91 24.53 -14.05
N GLN A 153 -2.09 23.74 -13.00
CA GLN A 153 -3.14 23.95 -12.02
C GLN A 153 -2.71 23.54 -10.62
N VAL A 154 -3.30 24.19 -9.62
CA VAL A 154 -3.10 23.87 -8.21
C VAL A 154 -4.42 23.44 -7.60
N ASP A 155 -4.47 22.17 -7.20
CA ASP A 155 -5.67 21.55 -6.64
C ASP A 155 -5.44 21.05 -5.22
N VAL A 156 -6.55 20.86 -4.51
CA VAL A 156 -6.56 20.32 -3.15
C VAL A 156 -6.42 18.80 -3.22
N ASP A 157 -5.46 18.28 -2.47
CA ASP A 157 -5.21 16.86 -2.27
C ASP A 157 -5.27 16.47 -0.80
N ILE A 158 -5.32 15.16 -0.56
CA ILE A 158 -5.22 14.56 0.77
C ILE A 158 -3.94 13.73 0.82
N LEU A 159 -3.02 14.10 1.71
CA LEU A 159 -1.81 13.32 1.98
C LEU A 159 -1.87 12.65 3.34
N ARG A 160 -1.25 11.47 3.43
CA ARG A 160 -1.07 10.78 4.71
C ARG A 160 -0.05 11.53 5.56
N SER A 161 -0.36 11.75 6.83
CA SER A 161 0.48 12.48 7.78
C SER A 161 0.64 11.67 9.06
N TYR A 162 1.86 11.64 9.58
CA TYR A 162 2.26 10.97 10.81
C TYR A 162 2.75 12.06 11.78
N PRO A 163 1.89 12.60 12.66
CA PRO A 163 2.22 13.77 13.47
C PRO A 163 3.41 13.58 14.41
N ASN A 164 3.71 12.33 14.77
CA ASN A 164 4.80 11.98 15.67
C ASN A 164 6.13 11.64 14.94
N GLY A 165 6.21 11.91 13.63
CA GLY A 165 7.43 11.68 12.83
C GLY A 165 7.87 10.21 12.84
N THR A 166 9.07 9.93 13.33
CA THR A 166 9.68 8.59 13.33
C THR A 166 9.09 7.61 14.35
N LEU A 167 8.28 8.11 15.28
CA LEU A 167 7.73 7.32 16.37
C LEU A 167 6.77 6.26 15.84
N ALA A 168 6.99 5.00 16.24
CA ALA A 168 6.26 3.82 15.79
C ALA A 168 6.33 3.55 14.28
N ALA A 169 7.31 4.10 13.54
CA ALA A 169 7.35 4.02 12.08
C ALA A 169 7.23 2.59 11.53
N HIS A 170 7.94 1.62 12.13
CA HIS A 170 7.86 0.21 11.69
C HIS A 170 6.55 -0.48 12.07
N ALA A 171 5.91 -0.06 13.17
CA ALA A 171 4.63 -0.60 13.61
C ALA A 171 3.48 -0.06 12.75
N LEU A 172 3.47 1.25 12.51
CA LEU A 172 2.46 1.92 11.69
C LEU A 172 2.64 1.57 10.21
N GLY A 173 3.88 1.59 9.73
CA GLY A 173 4.21 1.52 8.32
C GLY A 173 4.00 2.85 7.60
N TYR A 174 3.90 2.79 6.28
CA TYR A 174 3.72 3.96 5.41
C TYR A 174 2.89 3.65 4.18
N THR A 175 2.48 4.69 3.46
CA THR A 175 1.72 4.58 2.21
C THR A 175 2.51 5.08 1.01
N GLN A 176 2.44 4.39 -0.12
CA GLN A 176 3.02 4.83 -1.40
C GLN A 176 1.98 4.77 -2.53
N PRO A 177 2.14 5.56 -3.60
CA PRO A 177 1.35 5.38 -4.82
C PRO A 177 1.43 3.93 -5.32
N ILE A 178 0.35 3.47 -5.94
CA ILE A 178 0.31 2.21 -6.69
C ILE A 178 1.19 2.36 -7.94
N THR A 179 1.92 1.31 -8.31
CA THR A 179 2.66 1.28 -9.59
C THR A 179 1.75 0.86 -10.74
N GLU A 180 2.11 1.17 -11.98
CA GLU A 180 1.31 0.77 -13.16
C GLU A 180 1.06 -0.75 -13.20
N SER A 181 2.09 -1.55 -12.91
CA SER A 181 1.99 -3.01 -12.82
C SER A 181 1.05 -3.50 -11.70
N GLU A 182 1.03 -2.83 -10.56
CA GLU A 182 0.12 -3.18 -9.46
C GLU A 182 -1.32 -2.81 -9.80
N PHE A 183 -1.51 -1.71 -10.53
CA PHE A 183 -2.83 -1.25 -10.93
C PHE A 183 -3.55 -2.26 -11.83
N GLU A 184 -2.84 -2.98 -12.70
CA GLU A 184 -3.44 -4.03 -13.56
C GLU A 184 -4.23 -5.07 -12.74
N VAL A 185 -3.75 -5.42 -11.55
CA VAL A 185 -4.40 -6.38 -10.64
C VAL A 185 -5.36 -5.68 -9.67
N LEU A 186 -5.01 -4.47 -9.21
CA LEU A 186 -5.78 -3.76 -8.19
C LEU A 186 -7.00 -3.03 -8.77
N ALA A 187 -7.05 -2.77 -10.08
CA ALA A 187 -8.19 -2.15 -10.75
C ALA A 187 -9.48 -2.95 -10.53
N GLU A 188 -9.42 -4.29 -10.62
CA GLU A 188 -10.55 -5.18 -10.35
C GLU A 188 -11.03 -5.09 -8.90
N LYS A 189 -10.13 -4.73 -7.97
CA LYS A 189 -10.42 -4.50 -6.54
C LYS A 189 -10.86 -3.06 -6.25
N GLY A 190 -11.22 -2.31 -7.30
CA GLY A 190 -11.72 -0.94 -7.20
C GLY A 190 -10.66 0.09 -6.81
N TYR A 191 -9.37 -0.20 -7.01
CA TYR A 191 -8.33 0.82 -6.89
C TYR A 191 -8.28 1.71 -8.13
N LYS A 192 -7.78 2.92 -7.95
CA LYS A 192 -7.49 3.88 -9.03
C LYS A 192 -5.98 4.03 -9.18
N ILE A 193 -5.50 4.40 -10.37
CA ILE A 193 -4.05 4.53 -10.64
C ILE A 193 -3.35 5.53 -9.68
N ARG A 194 -4.11 6.50 -9.14
CA ARG A 194 -3.63 7.50 -8.18
C ARG A 194 -3.81 7.10 -6.72
N ASP A 195 -4.32 5.91 -6.44
CA ASP A 195 -4.46 5.42 -5.08
C ASP A 195 -3.08 5.29 -4.42
N ARG A 196 -3.09 5.49 -3.11
CA ARG A 196 -1.95 5.25 -2.25
C ARG A 196 -2.28 4.11 -1.30
N ILE A 197 -1.46 3.06 -1.33
CA ILE A 197 -1.68 1.85 -0.53
C ILE A 197 -0.67 1.76 0.60
N GLY A 198 -1.10 1.21 1.73
CA GLY A 198 -0.24 0.81 2.82
C GLY A 198 0.76 -0.26 2.37
N ARG A 199 2.04 -0.03 2.64
CA ARG A 199 3.14 -0.90 2.19
C ARG A 199 3.65 -1.85 3.26
N THR A 200 3.61 -1.41 4.52
CA THR A 200 4.09 -2.15 5.68
C THR A 200 3.23 -1.87 6.90
N GLY A 201 3.49 -2.59 8.00
CA GLY A 201 2.87 -2.33 9.30
C GLY A 201 1.36 -2.41 9.29
N VAL A 202 0.74 -1.66 10.20
CA VAL A 202 -0.72 -1.52 10.32
C VAL A 202 -1.36 -0.98 9.05
N GLU A 203 -0.70 -0.04 8.36
CA GLU A 203 -1.19 0.54 7.11
C GLU A 203 -1.46 -0.53 6.05
N ALA A 204 -0.55 -1.49 5.88
CA ALA A 204 -0.74 -2.61 4.94
C ALA A 204 -1.72 -3.65 5.46
N ALA A 205 -1.57 -4.08 6.72
CA ALA A 205 -2.39 -5.13 7.32
C ALA A 205 -3.89 -4.77 7.32
N TYR A 206 -4.22 -3.49 7.50
CA TYR A 206 -5.59 -3.00 7.55
C TYR A 206 -5.99 -2.10 6.37
N GLU A 207 -5.27 -2.17 5.24
CA GLU A 207 -5.52 -1.37 4.03
C GLU A 207 -7.01 -1.32 3.64
N ARG A 208 -7.68 -2.48 3.62
CA ARG A 208 -9.11 -2.59 3.25
C ARG A 208 -10.05 -1.81 4.17
N HIS A 209 -9.71 -1.68 5.45
CA HIS A 209 -10.49 -0.91 6.42
C HIS A 209 -10.20 0.58 6.30
N LEU A 210 -8.92 0.92 6.07
CA LEU A 210 -8.42 2.29 6.09
C LEU A 210 -8.74 3.07 4.81
N ARG A 211 -8.74 2.44 3.62
CA ARG A 211 -8.77 3.16 2.34
C ARG A 211 -10.08 3.87 2.01
N GLY A 212 -11.21 3.49 2.61
CA GLY A 212 -12.52 4.04 2.25
C GLY A 212 -12.96 3.66 0.84
N LYS A 213 -13.95 4.38 0.29
CA LYS A 213 -14.46 4.16 -1.07
C LYS A 213 -14.52 5.46 -1.85
N TRP A 214 -14.03 5.41 -3.08
CA TRP A 214 -14.07 6.54 -4.00
C TRP A 214 -15.48 7.04 -4.23
N GLY A 215 -15.60 8.37 -4.18
CA GLY A 215 -16.73 9.10 -4.72
C GLY A 215 -16.31 9.78 -6.00
N GLY A 216 -17.07 10.78 -6.41
CA GLY A 216 -16.71 11.61 -7.54
C GLY A 216 -17.81 12.56 -7.94
N GLN A 217 -17.43 13.51 -8.78
CA GLN A 217 -18.36 14.44 -9.39
C GLN A 217 -18.83 13.85 -10.73
N MET A 218 -20.14 13.81 -10.94
CA MET A 218 -20.73 13.32 -12.19
C MET A 218 -20.84 14.49 -13.15
N LEU A 219 -20.07 14.44 -14.23
CA LEU A 219 -20.06 15.46 -15.28
C LEU A 219 -20.67 14.90 -16.56
N GLU A 220 -21.60 15.63 -17.13
CA GLU A 220 -22.13 15.36 -18.46
C GLU A 220 -21.14 15.89 -19.50
N VAL A 221 -20.66 15.03 -20.40
CA VAL A 221 -19.72 15.39 -21.46
C VAL A 221 -20.32 15.18 -22.84
N ASN A 222 -19.89 15.97 -23.82
CA ASN A 222 -20.23 15.76 -25.23
C ASN A 222 -19.31 14.70 -25.89
N ALA A 223 -19.55 14.39 -27.17
CA ALA A 223 -18.73 13.43 -27.92
C ALA A 223 -17.25 13.86 -28.08
N MET A 224 -16.94 15.15 -27.95
CA MET A 224 -15.56 15.67 -27.90
C MET A 224 -14.93 15.61 -26.50
N GLY A 225 -15.68 15.19 -25.47
CA GLY A 225 -15.21 15.08 -24.09
C GLY A 225 -15.29 16.38 -23.28
N GLU A 226 -15.92 17.42 -23.82
CA GLU A 226 -16.09 18.70 -23.13
C GLU A 226 -17.23 18.63 -22.13
N VAL A 227 -17.01 19.20 -20.94
CA VAL A 227 -18.00 19.24 -19.86
C VAL A 227 -19.15 20.18 -20.23
N GLN A 228 -20.35 19.63 -20.35
CA GLN A 228 -21.59 20.36 -20.63
C GLN A 228 -22.30 20.77 -19.33
N ARG A 229 -22.37 19.85 -18.35
CA ARG A 229 -23.15 20.06 -17.12
C ARG A 229 -22.60 19.27 -15.95
N ASN A 230 -22.65 19.83 -14.74
CA ASN A 230 -22.47 19.07 -13.50
C ASN A 230 -23.79 18.43 -13.08
N LEU A 231 -23.84 17.10 -13.01
CA LEU A 231 -25.00 16.30 -12.64
C LEU A 231 -25.08 16.02 -11.13
N GLY A 232 -24.09 16.48 -10.36
CA GLY A 232 -24.02 16.35 -8.90
C GLY A 232 -22.83 15.53 -8.43
N ASP A 233 -22.70 15.40 -7.12
CA ASP A 233 -21.61 14.66 -6.48
C ASP A 233 -22.11 13.34 -5.91
N ARG A 234 -21.38 12.25 -6.19
CA ARG A 234 -21.42 11.02 -5.41
C ARG A 234 -20.38 11.15 -4.29
N PRO A 235 -20.78 11.35 -3.01
CA PRO A 235 -19.81 11.56 -1.94
C PRO A 235 -18.90 10.35 -1.77
N SER A 236 -17.63 10.58 -1.49
CA SER A 236 -16.70 9.53 -1.10
C SER A 236 -17.02 9.04 0.31
N GLN A 237 -16.77 7.76 0.57
CA GLN A 237 -16.92 7.19 1.90
C GLN A 237 -15.56 7.15 2.58
N ALA A 238 -15.44 7.80 3.74
CA ALA A 238 -14.22 7.76 4.52
C ALA A 238 -13.89 6.32 4.96
N GLY A 239 -12.60 6.05 5.09
CA GLY A 239 -12.12 4.82 5.72
C GLY A 239 -12.48 4.76 7.20
N LYS A 240 -12.40 3.55 7.75
CA LYS A 240 -12.66 3.33 9.17
C LYS A 240 -11.41 3.65 9.99
N ASP A 241 -11.59 4.40 11.06
CA ASP A 241 -10.55 4.63 12.05
C ASP A 241 -10.21 3.33 12.78
N LEU A 242 -8.94 3.18 13.17
CA LEU A 242 -8.47 2.05 13.97
C LEU A 242 -7.84 2.54 15.26
N VAL A 243 -8.28 1.97 16.37
CA VAL A 243 -7.66 2.14 17.69
C VAL A 243 -6.73 0.95 17.92
N LEU A 244 -5.44 1.24 18.06
CA LEU A 244 -4.40 0.24 18.29
C LEU A 244 -4.21 -0.03 19.79
N THR A 245 -3.60 -1.16 20.12
CA THR A 245 -3.18 -1.48 21.49
C THR A 245 -1.95 -0.68 21.95
N LEU A 246 -1.25 -0.07 21.00
CA LEU A 246 -0.03 0.69 21.23
C LEU A 246 -0.28 1.85 22.20
N ASP A 247 0.58 1.99 23.20
CA ASP A 247 0.62 3.14 24.09
C ASP A 247 1.74 4.07 23.62
N LEU A 248 1.36 5.28 23.21
CA LEU A 248 2.30 6.24 22.65
C LEU A 248 3.41 6.65 23.64
N ASP A 249 3.13 6.66 24.94
CA ASP A 249 4.13 7.04 25.95
C ASP A 249 5.14 5.91 26.14
N LEU A 250 4.66 4.67 26.22
CA LEU A 250 5.53 3.50 26.30
C LEU A 250 6.37 3.32 25.04
N GLN A 251 5.79 3.58 23.86
CA GLN A 251 6.51 3.56 22.60
C GLN A 251 7.68 4.56 22.60
N ARG A 252 7.49 5.79 23.11
CA ARG A 252 8.57 6.77 23.22
C ARG A 252 9.69 6.27 24.12
N VAL A 253 9.33 5.68 25.27
CA VAL A 253 10.32 5.11 26.19
C VAL A 253 11.09 3.96 25.53
N ALA A 254 10.40 3.08 24.80
CA ALA A 254 11.03 1.97 24.08
C ALA A 254 12.02 2.43 23.00
N GLU A 255 11.66 3.46 22.22
CA GLU A 255 12.57 4.03 21.23
C GLU A 255 13.73 4.80 21.86
N GLN A 256 13.48 5.50 22.97
CA GLN A 256 14.53 6.19 23.73
C GLN A 256 15.53 5.20 24.34
N ALA A 257 15.09 4.04 24.81
CA ALA A 257 15.98 2.99 25.30
C ALA A 257 16.94 2.46 24.22
N LEU A 258 16.57 2.60 22.95
CA LEU A 258 17.43 2.26 21.81
C LEU A 258 18.28 3.45 21.34
N ALA A 259 18.10 4.67 21.87
CA ALA A 259 18.63 5.91 21.32
C ALA A 259 20.16 5.95 21.09
N ASP A 260 20.93 5.20 21.89
CA ASP A 260 22.39 5.15 21.80
C ASP A 260 22.90 3.83 21.17
N LYS A 261 22.01 2.97 20.68
CA LYS A 261 22.37 1.68 20.10
C LYS A 261 22.61 1.81 18.59
N PRO A 262 23.57 1.07 18.00
CA PRO A 262 23.77 1.05 16.55
C PRO A 262 22.60 0.40 15.81
N GLY A 263 21.91 -0.55 16.45
CA GLY A 263 20.65 -1.15 16.00
C GLY A 263 20.08 -2.08 17.07
N GLY A 264 18.76 -2.32 17.01
CA GLY A 264 18.06 -3.17 17.97
C GLY A 264 16.55 -3.02 17.85
N ALA A 265 15.81 -3.79 18.66
CA ALA A 265 14.37 -3.73 18.76
C ALA A 265 13.90 -3.94 20.20
N VAL A 266 12.72 -3.43 20.51
CA VAL A 266 12.03 -3.65 21.77
C VAL A 266 10.57 -3.93 21.46
N VAL A 267 10.03 -5.00 22.04
CA VAL A 267 8.60 -5.31 22.03
C VAL A 267 8.14 -5.36 23.48
N ALA A 268 7.13 -4.56 23.82
CA ALA A 268 6.46 -4.62 25.11
C ALA A 268 5.01 -5.08 24.91
N LEU A 269 4.61 -6.10 25.65
CA LEU A 269 3.31 -6.73 25.53
C LEU A 269 2.64 -6.92 26.89
N GLU A 270 1.32 -6.85 26.92
CA GLU A 270 0.51 -7.24 28.06
C GLU A 270 0.28 -8.75 28.00
N ALA A 271 0.90 -9.51 28.92
CA ALA A 271 0.90 -10.97 28.86
C ALA A 271 -0.49 -11.61 28.94
N ALA A 272 -1.43 -10.99 29.68
CA ALA A 272 -2.77 -11.53 29.87
C ALA A 272 -3.65 -11.43 28.61
N THR A 273 -3.44 -10.41 27.78
CA THR A 273 -4.30 -10.12 26.60
C THR A 273 -3.58 -10.33 25.28
N GLY A 274 -2.25 -10.42 25.29
CA GLY A 274 -1.42 -10.41 24.09
C GLY A 274 -1.33 -9.02 23.43
N ALA A 275 -1.86 -7.97 24.05
CA ALA A 275 -1.84 -6.61 23.50
C ALA A 275 -0.41 -6.10 23.38
N VAL A 276 0.02 -5.73 22.16
CA VAL A 276 1.32 -5.10 21.92
C VAL A 276 1.22 -3.63 22.30
N LEU A 277 1.93 -3.24 23.35
CA LEU A 277 1.92 -1.89 23.91
C LEU A 277 3.00 -1.00 23.31
N ALA A 278 4.13 -1.58 22.90
CA ALA A 278 5.17 -0.91 22.13
C ALA A 278 5.88 -1.88 21.19
N LEU A 279 6.22 -1.41 20.00
CA LEU A 279 7.02 -2.13 18.99
C LEU A 279 8.00 -1.13 18.38
N ALA A 280 9.21 -1.08 18.93
CA ALA A 280 10.28 -0.17 18.54
C ALA A 280 11.37 -0.92 17.77
N SER A 281 11.92 -0.28 16.74
CA SER A 281 13.05 -0.80 15.97
C SER A 281 13.99 0.34 15.58
N ARG A 282 15.29 0.07 15.63
CA ARG A 282 16.35 1.05 15.36
C ARG A 282 17.40 0.53 14.38
N PRO A 283 17.90 1.35 13.44
CA PRO A 283 17.44 2.70 13.10
C PRO A 283 15.99 2.75 12.58
N SER A 284 15.35 3.91 12.81
CA SER A 284 14.00 4.22 12.33
C SER A 284 14.06 5.16 11.11
N PHE A 285 12.90 5.46 10.55
CA PHE A 285 12.69 6.39 9.43
C PHE A 285 11.45 7.24 9.70
N ASP A 286 11.29 8.35 9.00
CA ASP A 286 10.06 9.16 9.05
C ASP A 286 9.08 8.66 7.97
N PRO A 287 7.92 8.08 8.32
CA PRO A 287 6.92 7.65 7.34
C PRO A 287 6.39 8.78 6.44
N ASN A 288 6.45 10.04 6.89
CA ASN A 288 6.07 11.20 6.08
C ASN A 288 6.96 11.37 4.84
N PHE A 289 8.16 10.78 4.83
CA PHE A 289 9.03 10.71 3.66
C PHE A 289 8.28 10.19 2.43
N PHE A 290 7.48 9.14 2.63
CA PHE A 290 6.76 8.48 1.54
C PHE A 290 5.54 9.27 1.08
N SER A 291 5.02 10.19 1.89
CA SER A 291 3.90 11.05 1.55
C SER A 291 4.27 12.17 0.58
N LYS A 292 5.57 12.41 0.34
CA LYS A 292 6.10 13.43 -0.56
C LYS A 292 6.75 12.77 -1.78
N LEU A 293 6.95 13.55 -2.85
CA LEU A 293 7.76 13.11 -3.97
C LEU A 293 9.24 13.23 -3.60
N ILE A 294 10.00 12.15 -3.74
CA ILE A 294 11.46 12.16 -3.52
C ILE A 294 12.09 13.19 -4.47
N THR A 295 12.98 14.03 -3.94
CA THR A 295 13.56 15.15 -4.70
C THR A 295 15.06 15.03 -4.92
N THR A 296 15.77 14.28 -4.07
CA THR A 296 17.24 14.17 -4.16
C THR A 296 17.73 12.73 -4.02
N GLN A 297 18.88 12.44 -4.64
CA GLN A 297 19.56 11.16 -4.47
C GLN A 297 19.96 10.92 -3.01
N LYS A 298 20.37 11.98 -2.30
CA LYS A 298 20.69 11.91 -0.86
C LYS A 298 19.52 11.43 0.00
N GLU A 299 18.32 11.93 -0.26
CA GLU A 299 17.08 11.49 0.40
C GLU A 299 16.79 10.02 0.14
N TYR A 300 16.97 9.58 -1.10
CA TYR A 300 16.81 8.18 -1.49
C TYR A 300 17.84 7.29 -0.78
N ASP A 301 19.13 7.64 -0.86
CA ASP A 301 20.22 6.85 -0.29
C ASP A 301 20.16 6.76 1.22
N ALA A 302 19.64 7.80 1.90
CA ALA A 302 19.46 7.81 3.35
C ALA A 302 18.54 6.69 3.86
N LEU A 303 17.64 6.17 3.02
CA LEU A 303 16.70 5.10 3.38
C LEU A 303 16.98 3.77 2.66
N PHE A 304 17.19 3.81 1.35
CA PHE A 304 17.27 2.62 0.50
C PHE A 304 18.71 2.08 0.37
N SER A 305 19.69 2.97 0.28
CA SER A 305 21.12 2.62 0.13
C SER A 305 21.88 2.65 1.47
N ASN A 306 21.16 2.87 2.58
CA ASN A 306 21.78 3.06 3.89
C ASN A 306 22.24 1.72 4.48
N PRO A 307 23.54 1.56 4.80
CA PRO A 307 24.08 0.30 5.33
C PRO A 307 23.46 -0.12 6.67
N LYS A 308 22.90 0.83 7.44
CA LYS A 308 22.21 0.55 8.70
C LYS A 308 20.78 0.02 8.52
N LYS A 309 20.25 -0.03 7.30
CA LYS A 309 18.94 -0.59 6.94
C LYS A 309 17.79 -0.03 7.81
N PRO A 310 17.45 1.26 7.71
CA PRO A 310 16.41 1.89 8.53
C PRO A 310 14.99 1.40 8.25
N LEU A 311 14.70 0.95 7.03
CA LEU A 311 13.38 0.40 6.67
C LEU A 311 13.12 -1.00 7.26
N LEU A 312 14.17 -1.70 7.70
CA LEU A 312 14.06 -3.04 8.27
C LEU A 312 13.48 -2.99 9.69
N SER A 313 12.30 -3.60 9.89
CA SER A 313 11.74 -3.78 11.24
C SER A 313 12.45 -4.91 11.97
N ARG A 314 13.43 -4.60 12.82
CA ARG A 314 14.17 -5.60 13.61
C ARG A 314 13.29 -6.31 14.63
N ALA A 315 12.14 -5.75 15.00
CA ALA A 315 11.19 -6.43 15.90
C ALA A 315 10.47 -7.61 15.22
N MET A 316 10.41 -7.63 13.88
CA MET A 316 9.70 -8.64 13.09
C MET A 316 10.65 -9.49 12.23
N ASN A 317 11.96 -9.41 12.47
CA ASN A 317 12.96 -10.19 11.75
C ASN A 317 13.55 -11.29 12.64
N PRO A 318 13.97 -12.42 12.05
CA PRO A 318 14.60 -13.50 12.80
C PRO A 318 16.02 -13.12 13.25
N TYR A 319 16.36 -13.55 14.46
CA TYR A 319 17.70 -13.45 15.07
C TYR A 319 17.97 -14.71 15.89
N ASP A 320 19.25 -15.01 16.13
CA ASP A 320 19.63 -16.09 17.04
C ASP A 320 19.21 -15.73 18.47
N PRO A 321 18.35 -16.53 19.14
CA PRO A 321 17.82 -16.20 20.46
C PRO A 321 18.88 -16.32 21.58
N GLY A 322 19.91 -17.15 21.36
CA GLY A 322 20.92 -17.41 22.37
C GLY A 322 20.31 -17.94 23.67
N SER A 323 20.70 -17.38 24.82
CA SER A 323 20.25 -17.86 26.14
C SER A 323 18.76 -17.68 26.40
N THR A 324 18.04 -16.83 25.66
CA THR A 324 16.57 -16.71 25.81
C THR A 324 15.83 -17.96 25.31
N TRP A 325 16.51 -18.88 24.62
CA TRP A 325 15.97 -20.18 24.22
C TRP A 325 15.96 -21.23 25.35
N LYS A 326 16.72 -21.02 26.44
CA LYS A 326 16.85 -21.99 27.55
C LYS A 326 15.52 -22.41 28.18
N PRO A 327 14.50 -21.54 28.34
CA PRO A 327 13.17 -21.96 28.77
C PRO A 327 12.51 -22.99 27.83
N VAL A 328 12.71 -22.90 26.51
CA VAL A 328 12.21 -23.89 25.54
C VAL A 328 12.88 -25.24 25.78
N THR A 329 14.21 -25.24 25.97
CA THR A 329 14.96 -26.44 26.33
C THR A 329 14.52 -27.03 27.68
N ALA A 330 14.20 -26.18 28.66
CA ALA A 330 13.68 -26.62 29.95
C ALA A 330 12.33 -27.33 29.81
N MET A 331 11.39 -26.73 29.07
CA MET A 331 10.07 -27.30 28.78
C MET A 331 10.22 -28.65 28.07
N ALA A 332 11.07 -28.75 27.04
CA ALA A 332 11.34 -30.01 26.35
C ALA A 332 11.91 -31.09 27.30
N GLY A 333 12.79 -30.71 28.23
CA GLY A 333 13.32 -31.58 29.27
C GLY A 333 12.25 -32.17 30.18
N MET A 334 11.40 -31.29 30.72
CA MET A 334 10.35 -31.67 31.66
C MET A 334 9.22 -32.46 30.98
N GLU A 335 8.72 -31.99 29.83
CA GLU A 335 7.58 -32.61 29.14
C GLU A 335 7.91 -33.94 28.47
N SER A 336 9.16 -34.13 28.00
CA SER A 336 9.58 -35.43 27.49
C SER A 336 9.70 -36.50 28.58
N GLY A 337 9.64 -36.11 29.86
CA GLY A 337 9.85 -36.99 31.02
C GLY A 337 11.30 -37.45 31.21
N LYS A 338 12.22 -37.12 30.30
CA LYS A 338 13.63 -37.54 30.37
C LYS A 338 14.42 -36.76 31.43
N PHE A 339 14.04 -35.51 31.68
CA PHE A 339 14.64 -34.64 32.69
C PHE A 339 13.53 -33.98 33.51
N PRO A 340 12.88 -34.72 34.45
CA PRO A 340 11.75 -34.23 35.24
C PRO A 340 12.10 -32.97 36.07
N PRO A 341 11.09 -32.23 36.59
CA PRO A 341 11.32 -30.93 37.24
C PRO A 341 12.31 -30.91 38.42
N ASP A 342 12.50 -32.04 39.11
CA ASP A 342 13.42 -32.23 40.24
C ASP A 342 14.85 -32.65 39.82
N THR A 343 15.09 -32.78 38.52
CA THR A 343 16.40 -33.15 37.95
C THR A 343 17.51 -32.25 38.48
N LYS A 344 18.62 -32.88 38.91
CA LYS A 344 19.88 -32.21 39.21
C LYS A 344 20.98 -32.76 38.32
N LEU A 345 21.70 -31.88 37.62
CA LEU A 345 22.80 -32.25 36.75
C LEU A 345 24.09 -31.63 37.25
N HIS A 346 25.17 -32.41 37.19
CA HIS A 346 26.50 -31.88 37.43
C HIS A 346 26.97 -31.09 36.20
N THR A 347 27.30 -29.82 36.41
CA THR A 347 27.78 -28.90 35.38
C THR A 347 29.29 -28.74 35.49
N LYS A 348 29.96 -28.66 34.33
CA LYS A 348 31.42 -28.60 34.21
C LYS A 348 31.82 -27.35 33.43
N ALA A 349 33.13 -27.11 33.31
CA ALA A 349 33.67 -26.03 32.48
C ALA A 349 33.22 -26.13 31.02
N CYS A 350 33.10 -27.34 30.48
CA CYS A 350 32.52 -27.59 29.17
C CYS A 350 31.97 -29.02 29.05
N ILE A 351 31.21 -29.26 27.97
CA ILE A 351 30.84 -30.59 27.50
C ILE A 351 31.62 -30.89 26.23
N THR A 352 32.26 -32.05 26.17
CA THR A 352 32.96 -32.51 24.98
C THR A 352 32.01 -33.37 24.13
N TYR A 353 31.78 -32.97 22.88
CA TYR A 353 31.04 -33.74 21.90
C TYR A 353 31.76 -33.70 20.55
N GLY A 354 32.03 -34.87 19.97
CA GLY A 354 32.76 -34.98 18.68
C GLY A 354 34.16 -34.36 18.69
N GLY A 355 34.86 -34.38 19.85
CA GLY A 355 36.18 -33.74 20.00
C GLY A 355 36.15 -32.22 20.22
N HIS A 356 34.97 -31.59 20.18
CA HIS A 356 34.82 -30.16 20.46
C HIS A 356 34.29 -29.92 21.88
N CYS A 357 34.88 -28.94 22.57
CA CYS A 357 34.48 -28.52 23.91
C CYS A 357 33.50 -27.34 23.79
N PHE A 358 32.27 -27.54 24.26
CA PHE A 358 31.22 -26.52 24.32
C PHE A 358 31.18 -25.91 25.72
N PRO A 359 31.70 -24.68 25.92
CA PRO A 359 31.97 -24.15 27.25
C PRO A 359 30.72 -23.63 27.96
N ASP A 360 30.77 -23.68 29.28
CA ASP A 360 29.95 -22.79 30.10
C ASP A 360 30.54 -21.39 30.10
N HIS A 361 29.68 -20.37 30.16
CA HIS A 361 30.10 -18.98 30.09
C HIS A 361 31.00 -18.55 31.25
N ASN A 362 30.96 -19.27 32.38
CA ASN A 362 31.81 -19.03 33.54
C ASN A 362 33.15 -19.79 33.49
N GLY A 363 33.36 -20.66 32.49
CA GLY A 363 34.58 -21.47 32.32
C GLY A 363 34.84 -22.52 33.42
N LYS A 364 33.88 -22.79 34.31
CA LYS A 364 34.06 -23.71 35.46
C LYS A 364 32.90 -24.69 35.65
N GLY A 365 31.69 -24.32 35.26
CA GLY A 365 30.46 -24.97 35.71
C GLY A 365 29.99 -24.42 37.06
N PHE A 366 28.83 -24.86 37.50
CA PHE A 366 28.14 -24.42 38.72
C PHE A 366 27.96 -25.55 39.74
N GLY A 367 28.66 -26.68 39.55
CA GLY A 367 28.47 -27.87 40.37
C GLY A 367 27.17 -28.58 40.02
N THR A 368 26.56 -29.24 41.01
CA THR A 368 25.30 -29.97 40.83
C THR A 368 24.12 -29.06 41.08
N ILE A 369 23.42 -28.70 40.01
CA ILE A 369 22.33 -27.71 40.03
C ILE A 369 21.06 -28.27 39.38
N GLY A 370 19.89 -27.74 39.77
CA GLY A 370 18.61 -28.01 39.12
C GLY A 370 18.17 -26.89 38.17
N TYR A 371 16.99 -27.01 37.57
CA TYR A 371 16.46 -26.04 36.60
C TYR A 371 16.41 -24.59 37.13
N ALA A 372 16.01 -24.40 38.40
CA ALA A 372 15.91 -23.07 39.01
C ALA A 372 17.27 -22.34 39.03
N ASP A 373 18.32 -23.04 39.46
CA ASP A 373 19.68 -22.50 39.49
C ASP A 373 20.27 -22.38 38.08
N ALA A 374 19.96 -23.33 37.19
CA ALA A 374 20.40 -23.31 35.80
C ALA A 374 19.84 -22.11 35.03
N LEU A 375 18.57 -21.75 35.24
CA LEU A 375 17.96 -20.54 34.69
C LEU A 375 18.50 -19.28 35.37
N ARG A 376 18.65 -19.27 36.71
CA ARG A 376 19.21 -18.14 37.46
C ARG A 376 20.62 -17.76 36.98
N HIS A 377 21.47 -18.76 36.79
CA HIS A 377 22.86 -18.56 36.37
C HIS A 377 23.05 -18.67 34.86
N SER A 378 22.00 -18.97 34.10
CA SER A 378 22.10 -19.20 32.65
C SER A 378 23.21 -20.22 32.28
N SER A 379 23.30 -21.34 33.01
CA SER A 379 24.35 -22.36 32.77
C SER A 379 24.20 -22.99 31.38
N ASN A 380 25.22 -22.86 30.52
CA ASN A 380 25.17 -23.49 29.20
C ASN A 380 25.25 -25.01 29.30
N THR A 381 26.14 -25.53 30.15
CA THR A 381 26.39 -26.98 30.23
C THR A 381 25.23 -27.75 30.86
N PHE A 382 24.41 -27.12 31.70
CA PHE A 382 23.14 -27.71 32.09
C PHE A 382 22.22 -27.90 30.86
N PHE A 383 22.00 -26.83 30.10
CA PHE A 383 21.08 -26.87 28.94
C PHE A 383 21.62 -27.64 27.74
N TYR A 384 22.94 -27.77 27.58
CA TYR A 384 23.52 -28.69 26.59
C TYR A 384 23.22 -30.15 26.93
N GLN A 385 23.34 -30.56 28.20
CA GLN A 385 22.99 -31.93 28.63
C GLN A 385 21.51 -32.22 28.38
N VAL A 386 20.63 -31.31 28.79
CA VAL A 386 19.18 -31.45 28.55
C VAL A 386 18.88 -31.51 27.06
N GLY A 387 19.38 -30.53 26.27
CA GLY A 387 19.12 -30.44 24.84
C GLY A 387 19.57 -31.68 24.05
N VAL A 388 20.78 -32.18 24.32
CA VAL A 388 21.29 -33.42 23.69
C VAL A 388 20.49 -34.64 24.15
N GLY A 389 20.17 -34.74 25.44
CA GLY A 389 19.45 -35.90 25.97
C GLY A 389 17.99 -35.99 25.51
N VAL A 390 17.30 -34.85 25.37
CA VAL A 390 15.91 -34.85 24.88
C VAL A 390 15.82 -35.11 23.38
N GLY A 391 16.77 -34.59 22.61
CA GLY A 391 16.81 -34.68 21.15
C GLY A 391 15.98 -33.60 20.45
N SER A 392 16.22 -33.45 19.14
CA SER A 392 15.65 -32.37 18.32
C SER A 392 14.12 -32.40 18.24
N LEU A 393 13.50 -33.58 18.26
CA LEU A 393 12.04 -33.70 18.16
C LEU A 393 11.33 -33.08 19.37
N ALA A 394 11.80 -33.37 20.59
CA ALA A 394 11.24 -32.80 21.82
C ALA A 394 11.45 -31.28 21.89
N LEU A 395 12.63 -30.80 21.44
CA LEU A 395 12.90 -29.36 21.34
C LEU A 395 11.95 -28.67 20.35
N LYS A 396 11.70 -29.28 19.20
CA LYS A 396 10.75 -28.76 18.21
C LYS A 396 9.33 -28.72 18.77
N GLN A 397 8.89 -29.80 19.43
CA GLN A 397 7.55 -29.87 20.04
C GLN A 397 7.35 -28.77 21.09
N ALA A 398 8.33 -28.56 21.98
CA ALA A 398 8.27 -27.48 22.97
C ALA A 398 8.25 -26.08 22.31
N ALA A 399 9.06 -25.88 21.27
CA ALA A 399 9.08 -24.63 20.51
C ALA A 399 7.73 -24.35 19.83
N ASP A 400 7.15 -25.35 19.16
CA ASP A 400 5.84 -25.23 18.50
C ASP A 400 4.73 -24.88 19.53
N GLN A 401 4.72 -25.52 20.70
CA GLN A 401 3.76 -25.24 21.77
C GLN A 401 3.87 -23.81 22.32
N LEU A 402 5.09 -23.26 22.37
CA LEU A 402 5.35 -21.87 22.80
C LEU A 402 5.15 -20.84 21.67
N GLY A 403 4.68 -21.25 20.49
CA GLY A 403 4.45 -20.35 19.36
C GLY A 403 5.73 -19.92 18.65
N LEU A 404 6.78 -20.72 18.71
CA LEU A 404 8.06 -20.54 18.00
C LEU A 404 8.22 -21.62 16.89
N PRO A 405 7.33 -21.64 15.87
CA PRO A 405 7.32 -22.70 14.88
C PRO A 405 8.56 -22.66 13.98
N ALA A 406 8.97 -23.83 13.48
CA ALA A 406 10.08 -23.96 12.53
C ALA A 406 9.78 -23.41 11.13
N GLU A 407 8.50 -23.19 10.79
CA GLU A 407 8.07 -22.63 9.50
C GLU A 407 7.21 -21.38 9.73
N ASN A 408 7.52 -20.32 8.97
CA ASN A 408 6.69 -19.13 8.94
C ASN A 408 5.32 -19.48 8.36
N ARG A 409 4.26 -19.42 9.19
CA ARG A 409 2.90 -19.33 8.68
C ARG A 409 2.73 -17.92 8.09
N HIS A 410 2.86 -17.80 6.77
CA HIS A 410 2.51 -16.59 6.01
C HIS A 410 1.06 -16.65 5.56
#